data_AF-A0A1Z8A9E9-F1
#
_entry.id   AF-A0A1Z8A9E9-F1
#
_cell.length_a   1.000
_cell.length_b   1.000
_cell.length_c   1.000
_cell.angle_alpha   90.00
_cell.angle_beta   90.00
_cell.angle_gamma   90.00
#
_symmetry.space_group_name_H-M   'P 1'
#
loop_
_entity.id
_entity.type
_entity.pdbx_description
1 polymer ?
#
loop_
_entity_poly.entity_id
_entity_poly.type
_entity_poly.pdbx_seq_one_letter_code
_entity_poly.pdbx_strand_id
1 'polypeptide(L)'
;MKNKLALILVLAVVTLPFMGQANAAQDSAESFSSSGIQQALNLRQQGDFNGAIKLLLIQLKKNPQDLQVKLELAASYYQSGH
;
A
#
# COMPACT_ATOMS: atom_id res chain seq x y z
N MET A 1 15.82 -51.66 -18.19
CA MET A 1 15.77 -51.08 -16.84
C MET A 1 16.52 -49.77 -16.84
N LYS A 2 16.07 -48.82 -16.00
CA LYS A 2 16.70 -47.52 -15.67
C LYS A 2 16.42 -46.43 -16.72
N ASN A 3 15.86 -45.31 -16.27
CA ASN A 3 15.61 -44.03 -16.99
C ASN A 3 14.14 -43.67 -17.31
N LYS A 4 13.20 -43.92 -16.39
CA LYS A 4 11.89 -43.23 -16.39
C LYS A 4 11.56 -42.47 -15.10
N LEU A 5 12.49 -42.44 -14.13
CA LEU A 5 12.27 -41.84 -12.81
C LEU A 5 12.72 -40.38 -12.69
N ALA A 6 13.50 -39.86 -13.64
CA ALA A 6 13.95 -38.46 -13.59
C ALA A 6 12.95 -37.45 -14.18
N LEU A 7 11.99 -37.92 -15.01
CA LEU A 7 11.06 -37.01 -15.70
C LEU A 7 9.86 -36.59 -14.84
N ILE A 8 9.61 -37.28 -13.72
CA ILE A 8 8.44 -37.01 -12.86
C ILE A 8 8.73 -35.88 -11.86
N LEU A 9 10.00 -35.59 -11.57
CA LEU A 9 10.37 -34.56 -10.58
C LEU A 9 10.36 -33.12 -11.12
N VAL A 10 10.34 -32.94 -12.45
CA VAL A 10 10.32 -31.59 -13.06
C VAL A 10 8.88 -31.06 -13.22
N LEU A 11 7.87 -31.93 -13.16
CA LEU A 11 6.47 -31.54 -13.38
C LEU A 11 5.72 -31.07 -12.12
N ALA A 12 6.32 -31.16 -10.94
CA ALA A 12 5.69 -30.78 -9.66
C ALA A 12 6.01 -29.34 -9.20
N VAL A 13 6.74 -28.55 -9.99
CA VAL A 13 7.12 -27.17 -9.62
C VAL A 13 6.13 -26.12 -10.15
N VAL A 14 5.15 -26.51 -10.98
CA VAL A 14 4.25 -25.56 -11.69
C VAL A 14 2.79 -25.67 -11.24
N THR A 15 2.51 -25.97 -9.96
CA THR A 15 1.13 -25.98 -9.45
C THR A 15 0.96 -25.43 -8.03
N LEU A 16 1.76 -24.45 -7.62
CA LEU A 16 1.35 -23.57 -6.53
C LEU A 16 0.71 -22.32 -7.13
N PRO A 17 -0.62 -22.32 -7.39
CA PRO A 17 -1.31 -21.05 -7.43
C PRO A 17 -1.22 -20.52 -5.99
N PHE A 18 -0.41 -19.49 -5.81
CA PHE A 18 -0.39 -18.71 -4.59
C PHE A 18 -1.79 -18.10 -4.44
N MET A 19 -2.69 -18.83 -3.76
CA MET A 19 -3.95 -18.32 -3.26
C MET A 19 -3.61 -17.31 -2.17
N GLY A 20 -3.41 -16.09 -2.63
CA GLY A 20 -3.16 -14.89 -1.86
C GLY A 20 -3.66 -13.68 -2.62
N GLN A 21 -4.84 -13.77 -3.27
CA GLN A 21 -5.62 -12.57 -3.57
C GLN A 21 -6.21 -12.05 -2.25
N ALA A 22 -5.36 -11.45 -1.43
CA ALA A 22 -5.82 -10.34 -0.62
C ALA A 22 -5.90 -9.16 -1.60
N ASN A 23 -7.11 -8.63 -1.74
CA ASN A 23 -7.44 -7.42 -2.49
C ASN A 23 -6.50 -6.26 -2.10
N ALA A 24 -5.32 -6.18 -2.70
CA ALA A 24 -4.78 -4.88 -3.04
C ALA A 24 -5.45 -4.55 -4.37
N ALA A 25 -6.63 -3.94 -4.27
CA ALA A 25 -7.08 -3.02 -5.30
C ALA A 25 -5.96 -1.98 -5.43
N GLN A 26 -4.96 -2.30 -6.23
CA GLN A 26 -4.05 -1.36 -6.83
C GLN A 26 -4.86 -0.70 -7.95
N ASP A 27 -5.99 -0.09 -7.55
CA ASP A 27 -6.43 1.13 -8.17
C ASP A 27 -5.27 2.06 -7.89
N SER A 28 -4.37 2.13 -8.87
CA SER A 28 -3.52 3.27 -9.07
C SER A 28 -4.45 4.46 -9.01
N ALA A 29 -4.61 5.01 -7.81
CA ALA A 29 -4.77 6.42 -7.63
C ALA A 29 -3.52 7.03 -8.30
N GLU A 30 -3.55 7.11 -9.63
CA GLU A 30 -3.17 8.30 -10.38
C GLU A 30 -4.01 9.45 -9.83
N SER A 31 -3.86 9.70 -8.53
CA SER A 31 -4.41 10.82 -7.86
C SER A 31 -3.50 11.94 -8.29
N PHE A 32 -4.14 12.98 -8.81
CA PHE A 32 -3.75 14.37 -8.61
C PHE A 32 -3.50 14.61 -7.11
N SER A 33 -2.48 13.97 -6.57
CA SER A 33 -2.08 14.08 -5.20
C SER A 33 -1.45 15.44 -5.13
N SER A 34 -2.19 16.37 -4.51
CA SER A 34 -1.67 17.69 -4.24
C SER A 34 -0.30 17.52 -3.59
N SER A 35 0.66 18.38 -3.93
CA SER A 35 2.05 18.20 -3.50
C SER A 35 2.21 17.98 -1.99
N GLY A 36 1.25 18.46 -1.18
CA GLY A 36 1.21 18.23 0.26
C GLY A 36 0.80 16.83 0.70
N ILE A 37 -0.07 16.13 -0.04
CA ILE A 37 -0.43 14.73 0.25
C ILE A 37 0.77 13.84 -0.02
N GLN A 38 1.43 13.99 -1.18
CA GLN A 38 2.65 13.22 -1.49
C GLN A 38 3.77 13.47 -0.47
N GLN A 39 3.97 14.71 -0.03
CA GLN A 39 4.94 14.99 1.05
C GLN A 39 4.58 14.27 2.35
N ALA A 40 3.30 14.26 2.74
CA ALA A 40 2.86 13.53 3.91
C ALA A 40 3.11 12.01 3.79
N LEU A 41 2.88 11.43 2.60
CA LEU A 41 3.19 10.04 2.32
C LEU A 41 4.68 9.74 2.46
N ASN A 42 5.54 10.63 1.94
CA ASN A 42 6.99 10.48 2.08
C ASN A 42 7.43 10.54 3.55
N LEU A 43 6.85 11.43 4.36
CA LEU A 43 7.13 11.49 5.81
C LEU A 43 6.70 10.20 6.50
N ARG A 44 5.51 9.68 6.15
CA ARG A 44 4.99 8.43 6.70
C ARG A 44 5.90 7.24 6.38
N GLN A 45 6.41 7.16 5.14
CA GLN A 45 7.37 6.13 4.73
C GLN A 45 8.70 6.22 5.50
N GLN A 46 9.10 7.41 5.92
CA GLN A 46 10.28 7.65 6.76
C GLN A 46 10.02 7.36 8.25
N GLY A 47 8.78 7.02 8.63
CA GLY A 47 8.38 6.82 10.03
C GLY A 47 8.04 8.12 10.77
N ASP A 48 8.08 9.28 10.11
CA ASP A 48 7.60 10.54 10.69
C ASP A 48 6.08 10.66 10.54
N PHE A 49 5.38 9.85 11.35
CA PHE A 49 3.92 9.83 11.37
C PHE A 49 3.33 11.16 11.82
N ASN A 50 3.97 11.83 12.78
CA ASN A 50 3.50 13.12 13.30
C ASN A 50 3.59 14.23 12.24
N GLY A 51 4.69 14.27 11.48
CA GLY A 51 4.84 15.18 10.34
C GLY A 51 3.80 14.91 9.25
N ALA A 52 3.57 13.64 8.92
CA ALA A 52 2.54 13.25 7.96
C ALA A 52 1.14 13.71 8.38
N ILE A 53 0.75 13.44 9.64
CA ILE A 53 -0.55 13.86 10.22
C ILE A 53 -0.70 15.37 10.14
N LYS A 54 0.33 16.14 10.54
CA LYS A 54 0.29 17.61 10.49
C LYS A 54 0.06 18.14 9.08
N LEU A 55 0.76 17.60 8.08
CA LEU A 55 0.59 18.01 6.69
C LEU A 55 -0.82 17.66 6.17
N LEU A 56 -1.32 16.47 6.48
CA LEU A 56 -2.66 16.05 6.07
C LEU A 56 -3.75 16.89 6.73
N LEU A 57 -3.60 17.29 7.99
CA LEU A 57 -4.53 18.24 8.64
C LEU A 57 -4.54 19.60 7.96
N ILE A 58 -3.40 20.09 7.45
CA ILE A 58 -3.34 21.33 6.67
C ILE A 58 -4.10 21.17 5.35
N GLN A 59 -3.93 20.04 4.65
CA GLN A 59 -4.67 19.77 3.42
C GLN A 59 -6.18 19.63 3.68
N LEU A 60 -6.56 18.98 4.78
CA LEU A 60 -7.96 18.80 5.16
C LEU A 60 -8.63 20.14 5.46
N LYS A 61 -7.91 21.10 6.07
CA LYS A 61 -8.42 22.45 6.28
C LYS A 61 -8.67 23.19 4.96
N LYS A 62 -7.86 22.94 3.93
CA LYS A 62 -8.03 23.54 2.59
C LYS A 62 -9.20 22.93 1.83
N ASN A 63 -9.35 21.61 1.92
CA ASN A 63 -10.47 20.89 1.32
C ASN A 63 -11.06 19.87 2.32
N PRO A 64 -12.04 20.30 3.15
CA PRO A 64 -12.61 19.44 4.20
C PRO A 64 -13.38 18.23 3.69
N GLN A 65 -13.77 18.22 2.40
CA GLN A 65 -14.50 17.13 1.78
C GLN A 65 -13.59 16.17 1.01
N ASP A 66 -12.30 16.45 0.94
CA ASP A 66 -11.32 15.59 0.27
C ASP A 66 -11.29 14.20 0.92
N LEU A 67 -11.79 13.22 0.17
CA LEU A 67 -11.84 11.84 0.62
C LEU A 67 -10.43 11.26 0.79
N GLN A 68 -9.51 11.59 -0.12
CA GLN A 68 -8.15 11.05 -0.06
C GLN A 68 -7.42 11.56 1.18
N VAL A 69 -7.51 12.86 1.49
CA VAL A 69 -6.85 13.41 2.69
C VAL A 69 -7.36 12.71 3.96
N LYS A 70 -8.67 12.43 4.05
CA LYS A 70 -9.25 11.71 5.19
C LYS A 70 -8.74 10.28 5.30
N LEU A 71 -8.68 9.56 4.18
CA LEU A 71 -8.17 8.18 4.15
C LEU A 71 -6.70 8.14 4.57
N GLU A 72 -5.88 9.04 4.03
CA GLU A 72 -4.47 9.10 4.37
C GLU A 72 -4.23 9.54 5.82
N LEU A 73 -5.08 10.42 6.36
CA LEU A 73 -5.02 10.83 7.76
C LEU A 73 -5.37 9.66 8.69
N ALA A 74 -6.42 8.90 8.38
CA ALA A 74 -6.79 7.70 9.13
C ALA A 74 -5.68 6.65 9.12
N ALA A 75 -5.08 6.38 7.96
CA ALA A 75 -3.94 5.46 7.85
C ALA A 75 -2.73 5.95 8.68
N SER A 76 -2.47 7.26 8.69
CA SER A 76 -1.36 7.83 9.46
C SER A 76 -1.58 7.75 10.98
N TYR A 77 -2.81 7.94 11.46
CA TYR A 77 -3.16 7.71 12.87
C TYR A 77 -3.01 6.24 13.27
N TYR A 78 -3.54 5.33 12.44
CA TYR A 78 -3.39 3.89 12.69
C TYR A 78 -1.91 3.46 12.80
N GLN A 79 -1.05 3.94 11.90
CA GLN A 79 0.37 3.60 11.91
C GLN A 79 1.17 4.24 13.06
N SER A 80 0.70 5.36 13.61
CA SER A 80 1.31 5.98 14.80
C SER A 80 0.84 5.35 16.12
N GLY A 81 -0.18 4.48 16.08
CA GLY A 81 -0.77 3.86 17.28
C GLY A 81 -1.72 4.79 18.04
N HIS A 82 -2.30 5.78 17.36
CA HIS A 82 -3.30 6.71 17.90
C HIS A 82 -4.73 6.24 17.66
#